data_AF-A0A7R8ZW91-F1
#
_entry.id   AF-A0A7R8ZW91-F1
#
_cell.length_a   1.000
_cell.length_b   1.000
_cell.length_c   1.000
_cell.angle_alpha   90.00
_cell.angle_beta   90.00
_cell.angle_gamma   90.00
#
_symmetry.space_group_name_H-M   'P 1'
#
loop_
_entity.id
_entity.type
_entity.pdbx_description
1 polymer ?
#
loop_
_entity_poly.entity_id
_entity_poly.type
_entity_poly.pdbx_seq_one_letter_code
_entity_poly.pdbx_strand_id
1 'polypeptide(L)'
;TNDRVLSANGISLENVEYSRAVAVLRESPPTLHLVIKRRVVLPSSQECLKITLSRSRRKEDFGIILGCHIFVKAITSKSLAEKDGGLREGDIIGKINHHSTEGISLKEARKFLSQSKDKVQLLVYRNVEQKSGSDDRGEDDGDGLKSCAQATSNLGNPPTEALYQSGGTSHLPNGDGGEGRKHNGGLSLPTVPNDNDIKQHYPSLMNPRHRLTPPDGP
;
A
#
# COMPACT_ATOMS: atom_id res chain seq x y z
N THR A 1 14.25 -14.64 0.22
CA THR A 1 13.27 -15.67 0.62
C THR A 1 12.75 -15.34 2.01
N ASN A 2 11.49 -14.93 2.12
CA ASN A 2 10.83 -14.53 3.37
C ASN A 2 9.82 -15.60 3.83
N ASP A 3 10.17 -16.86 3.59
CA ASP A 3 9.31 -18.02 3.80
C ASP A 3 9.68 -18.70 5.12
N ARG A 4 8.71 -18.86 6.02
CA ARG A 4 8.88 -19.56 7.29
C ARG A 4 8.09 -20.85 7.26
N VAL A 5 8.73 -22.00 7.47
CA VAL A 5 8.04 -23.29 7.57
C VAL A 5 7.32 -23.34 8.92
N LEU A 6 6.00 -23.53 8.88
CA LEU A 6 5.15 -23.66 10.06
C LEU A 6 4.93 -25.12 10.45
N SER A 7 4.84 -26.03 9.49
CA SER A 7 4.68 -27.45 9.75
C SER A 7 5.19 -28.31 8.61
N ALA A 8 5.49 -29.57 8.93
CA ALA A 8 5.87 -30.61 7.97
C ALA A 8 5.04 -31.87 8.25
N ASN A 9 4.34 -32.38 7.24
CA ASN A 9 3.45 -33.55 7.33
C ASN A 9 2.43 -33.47 8.49
N GLY A 10 1.92 -32.28 8.76
CA GLY A 10 0.98 -32.02 9.86
C GLY A 10 1.63 -31.82 11.24
N ILE A 11 2.95 -31.99 11.38
CA ILE A 11 3.69 -31.74 12.62
C ILE A 11 4.12 -30.27 12.66
N SER A 12 3.67 -29.54 13.68
CA SER A 12 4.06 -28.15 13.89
C SER A 12 5.57 -28.01 14.15
N LEU A 13 6.19 -27.06 13.45
CA LEU A 13 7.58 -26.65 13.61
C LEU A 13 7.68 -25.23 14.21
N GLU A 14 6.58 -24.70 14.75
CA GLU A 14 6.58 -23.41 15.41
C GLU A 14 7.20 -23.51 16.82
N ASN A 15 8.22 -22.70 17.10
CA ASN A 15 8.94 -22.66 18.38
C ASN A 15 9.55 -24.00 18.82
N VAL A 16 9.85 -24.89 17.87
CA VAL A 16 10.53 -26.15 18.16
C VAL A 16 12.04 -26.00 18.08
N GLU A 17 12.76 -26.81 18.87
CA GLU A 17 14.21 -26.90 18.75
C GLU A 17 14.63 -27.49 17.39
N TYR A 18 15.80 -27.07 16.92
CA TYR A 18 16.34 -27.49 15.63
C TYR A 18 16.42 -29.02 15.50
N SER A 19 16.87 -29.72 16.55
CA SER A 19 16.96 -31.19 16.60
C SER A 19 15.62 -31.86 16.29
N ARG A 20 14.53 -31.33 16.85
CA ARG A 20 13.18 -31.84 16.62
C ARG A 20 12.70 -31.56 15.21
N ALA A 21 12.97 -30.36 14.68
CA ALA A 21 12.63 -30.03 13.30
C ALA A 21 13.37 -30.92 12.29
N VAL A 22 14.66 -31.18 12.53
CA VAL A 22 15.47 -32.07 11.68
C VAL A 22 14.96 -33.51 11.74
N ALA A 23 14.58 -34.02 12.91
CA ALA A 23 14.01 -35.36 13.03
C ALA A 23 12.74 -35.50 12.18
N VAL A 24 11.82 -34.53 12.26
CA VAL A 24 10.58 -34.51 11.46
C VAL A 24 10.85 -34.50 9.96
N LEU A 25 11.86 -33.75 9.51
CA LEU A 25 12.26 -33.69 8.10
C LEU A 25 13.02 -34.94 7.63
N ARG A 26 13.66 -35.69 8.53
CA ARG A 26 14.38 -36.93 8.22
C ARG A 26 13.48 -38.16 8.23
N GLU A 27 12.51 -38.19 9.12
CA GLU A 27 11.53 -39.26 9.27
C GLU A 27 10.37 -39.15 8.26
N SER A 28 10.37 -38.10 7.43
CA SER A 28 9.33 -37.90 6.43
C SER A 28 9.42 -38.89 5.25
N PRO A 29 8.28 -39.34 4.71
CA PRO A 29 8.23 -40.08 3.45
C PRO A 29 8.78 -39.25 2.26
N PRO A 30 8.94 -39.85 1.07
CA PRO A 30 9.47 -39.18 -0.12
C PRO A 30 8.71 -37.89 -0.52
N THR A 31 7.45 -37.76 -0.12
CA THR A 31 6.64 -36.56 -0.30
C THR A 31 6.46 -35.82 1.03
N LEU A 32 6.80 -34.53 1.03
CA LEU A 32 6.75 -33.67 2.20
C LEU A 32 5.67 -32.60 2.03
N HIS A 33 4.65 -32.62 2.87
CA HIS A 33 3.62 -31.58 2.92
C HIS A 33 4.05 -30.48 3.87
N LEU A 34 4.48 -29.34 3.34
CA LEU A 34 4.88 -28.18 4.13
C LEU A 34 3.77 -27.14 4.20
N VAL A 35 3.52 -26.61 5.40
CA VAL A 35 2.78 -25.35 5.56
C VAL A 35 3.81 -24.25 5.72
N ILE A 36 3.76 -23.26 4.82
CA ILE A 36 4.73 -22.16 4.77
C ILE A 36 4.00 -20.83 5.02
N LYS A 37 4.46 -20.08 6.02
CA LYS A 37 4.13 -18.66 6.19
C LYS A 37 5.09 -17.82 5.36
N ARG A 38 4.64 -17.45 4.17
CA ARG A 38 5.32 -16.45 3.37
C ARG A 38 4.93 -15.06 3.87
N ARG A 39 5.92 -14.25 4.26
CA ARG A 39 5.68 -12.81 4.37
C ARG A 39 5.59 -12.26 2.94
N VAL A 40 4.38 -11.94 2.49
CA VAL A 40 4.22 -11.08 1.33
C VAL A 40 4.73 -9.71 1.75
N VAL A 41 5.91 -9.33 1.24
CA VAL A 41 6.34 -7.93 1.26
C VAL A 41 5.43 -7.24 0.26
N LEU A 42 4.24 -6.84 0.73
CA LEU A 42 3.59 -5.70 0.10
C LEU A 42 4.59 -4.57 0.22
N PRO A 43 4.83 -3.77 -0.82
CA PRO A 43 5.67 -2.59 -0.71
C PRO A 43 5.06 -1.70 0.37
N SER A 44 5.57 -1.83 1.59
CA SER A 44 5.07 -1.18 2.80
C SER A 44 5.31 0.33 2.77
N SER A 45 5.96 0.80 1.71
CA SER A 45 6.34 2.18 1.42
C SER A 45 5.59 2.74 0.22
N GLN A 46 4.54 2.12 -0.34
CA GLN A 46 3.79 2.77 -1.42
C GLN A 46 2.72 3.72 -0.89
N GLU A 47 2.95 5.02 -1.05
CA GLU A 47 1.95 6.05 -0.81
C GLU A 47 0.93 6.08 -1.96
N CYS A 48 -0.35 6.16 -1.60
CA CYS A 48 -1.45 6.35 -2.52
C CYS A 48 -1.94 7.81 -2.43
N LEU A 49 -1.72 8.59 -3.48
CA LEU A 49 -1.99 10.02 -3.53
C LEU A 49 -3.14 10.30 -4.49
N LYS A 50 -4.10 11.12 -4.05
CA LYS A 50 -5.19 11.63 -4.89
C LYS A 50 -4.87 13.05 -5.31
N ILE A 51 -4.59 13.25 -6.59
CA ILE A 51 -4.19 14.56 -7.14
C ILE A 51 -5.29 15.05 -8.07
N THR A 52 -5.60 16.35 -8.02
CA THR A 52 -6.62 16.96 -8.87
C THR A 52 -6.07 18.23 -9.48
N LEU A 53 -5.87 18.24 -10.80
CA LEU A 53 -5.42 19.42 -11.53
C LEU A 53 -6.62 20.05 -12.24
N SER A 54 -6.77 21.37 -12.12
CA SER A 54 -7.86 22.12 -12.75
C SER A 54 -7.33 23.27 -13.60
N ARG A 55 -7.76 23.36 -14.86
CA ARG A 55 -7.45 24.47 -15.76
C ARG A 55 -8.24 25.70 -15.32
N SER A 56 -7.54 26.80 -15.06
CA SER A 56 -8.19 28.10 -14.85
C SER A 56 -8.31 28.89 -16.15
N ARG A 57 -7.47 28.58 -17.16
CA ARG A 57 -7.48 29.25 -18.47
C ARG A 57 -7.47 28.22 -19.60
N ARG A 58 -8.10 28.55 -20.72
CA ARG A 58 -8.21 27.67 -21.90
C ARG A 58 -6.87 27.28 -22.53
N LYS A 59 -5.80 28.04 -22.28
CA LYS A 59 -4.45 27.81 -22.82
C LYS A 59 -3.56 26.96 -21.89
N GLU A 60 -4.07 26.52 -20.73
CA GLU A 60 -3.27 25.71 -19.81
C GLU A 60 -3.32 24.23 -20.16
N ASP A 61 -2.18 23.55 -20.03
CA ASP A 61 -2.06 22.11 -20.19
C ASP A 61 -1.73 21.45 -18.85
N PHE A 62 -2.17 20.20 -18.69
CA PHE A 62 -1.81 19.42 -17.51
C PHE A 62 -0.30 19.11 -17.48
N GLY A 63 0.35 19.02 -18.64
CA GLY A 63 1.80 18.86 -18.78
C GLY A 63 2.36 17.55 -18.22
N ILE A 64 1.57 16.48 -18.24
CA ILE A 64 1.98 15.15 -17.77
C ILE A 64 2.46 14.34 -18.97
N ILE A 65 3.73 13.93 -18.97
CA ILE A 65 4.30 13.06 -20.00
C ILE A 65 4.31 11.63 -19.45
N LEU A 66 3.47 10.76 -20.03
CA LEU A 66 3.39 9.36 -19.63
C LEU A 66 4.40 8.47 -20.36
N GLY A 67 5.02 7.54 -19.62
CA GLY A 67 5.86 6.45 -20.12
C GLY A 67 5.10 5.15 -20.43
N CYS A 68 5.78 4.17 -21.05
CA CYS A 68 5.24 2.82 -21.18
C CYS A 68 5.04 2.23 -19.76
N HIS A 69 3.89 1.63 -19.47
CA HIS A 69 3.41 1.30 -18.12
C HIS A 69 2.73 2.44 -17.33
N ILE A 70 2.36 3.55 -17.98
CA ILE A 70 1.44 4.55 -17.40
C ILE A 70 1.99 5.19 -16.12
N PHE A 71 3.27 5.51 -16.13
CA PHE A 71 3.93 6.31 -15.09
C PHE A 71 4.26 7.72 -15.60
N VAL A 72 4.46 8.66 -14.69
CA VAL A 72 4.92 10.02 -15.00
C VAL A 72 6.40 9.95 -15.38
N LYS A 73 6.66 9.99 -16.69
CA LYS A 73 8.02 10.02 -17.23
C LYS A 73 8.66 11.40 -17.05
N ALA A 74 7.88 12.45 -17.26
CA ALA A 74 8.32 13.83 -17.12
C ALA A 74 7.15 14.77 -16.88
N ILE A 75 7.43 15.94 -16.32
CA ILE A 75 6.47 17.04 -16.17
C ILE A 75 6.93 18.21 -17.04
N THR A 76 6.04 18.73 -17.89
CA THR A 76 6.34 19.89 -18.75
C THR A 76 6.45 21.15 -17.91
N SER A 77 7.46 21.98 -18.18
CA SER A 77 7.61 23.28 -17.51
C SER A 77 6.43 24.22 -17.76
N LYS A 78 6.12 25.05 -16.77
CA LYS A 78 4.99 26.00 -16.71
C LYS A 78 3.60 25.34 -16.81
N SER A 79 3.52 24.02 -16.68
CA SER A 79 2.25 23.27 -16.72
C SER A 79 1.51 23.30 -15.38
N LEU A 80 0.26 22.82 -15.37
CA LEU A 80 -0.50 22.68 -14.13
C LEU A 80 0.12 21.65 -13.18
N ALA A 81 0.64 20.53 -13.69
CA ALA A 81 1.29 19.53 -12.85
C ALA A 81 2.53 20.08 -12.14
N GLU A 82 3.32 20.92 -12.82
CA GLU A 82 4.49 21.57 -12.20
C GLU A 82 4.07 22.58 -11.12
N LYS A 83 3.05 23.42 -11.42
CA LYS A 83 2.55 24.43 -10.47
C LYS A 83 1.90 23.82 -9.22
N ASP A 84 1.19 22.71 -9.38
CA ASP A 84 0.56 21.98 -8.27
C ASP A 84 1.60 21.28 -7.39
N GLY A 85 2.69 20.77 -7.99
CA GLY A 85 3.80 20.14 -7.27
C GLY A 85 3.46 18.79 -6.60
N GLY A 86 2.22 18.31 -6.71
CA GLY A 86 1.80 17.03 -6.17
C GLY A 86 2.34 15.82 -6.94
N LEU A 87 2.47 15.96 -8.27
CA LEU A 87 3.02 14.94 -9.16
C LEU A 87 4.54 15.03 -9.25
N ARG A 88 5.19 13.88 -9.39
CA ARG A 88 6.64 13.75 -9.57
C ARG A 88 6.97 12.73 -10.64
N GLU A 89 8.16 12.83 -11.20
CA GLU A 89 8.68 11.79 -12.08
C GLU A 89 8.81 10.46 -11.32
N GLY A 90 8.49 9.35 -11.98
CA GLY A 90 8.44 8.02 -11.39
C GLY A 90 7.10 7.65 -10.73
N ASP A 91 6.19 8.61 -10.56
CA ASP A 91 4.84 8.34 -10.05
C ASP A 91 4.06 7.38 -10.97
N ILE A 92 3.49 6.32 -10.40
CA ILE A 92 2.68 5.36 -11.17
C ILE A 92 1.23 5.82 -11.14
N ILE A 93 0.62 6.05 -12.30
CA ILE A 93 -0.79 6.44 -12.36
C ILE A 93 -1.64 5.17 -12.30
N GLY A 94 -2.39 5.00 -11.21
CA GLY A 94 -3.33 3.91 -11.01
C GLY A 94 -4.73 4.17 -11.57
N LYS A 95 -5.16 5.44 -11.59
CA LYS A 95 -6.45 5.86 -12.18
C LYS A 95 -6.35 7.24 -12.80
N ILE A 96 -7.06 7.42 -13.92
CA ILE A 96 -7.29 8.71 -14.55
C ILE A 96 -8.80 8.97 -14.55
N ASN A 97 -9.23 9.96 -13.78
CA ASN A 97 -10.62 10.24 -13.43
C ASN A 97 -11.29 8.99 -12.83
N HIS A 98 -12.22 8.39 -13.57
CA HIS A 98 -12.97 7.19 -13.19
C HIS A 98 -12.48 5.92 -13.89
N HIS A 99 -11.40 6.00 -14.68
CA HIS A 99 -10.84 4.86 -15.41
C HIS A 99 -9.61 4.30 -14.69
N SER A 100 -9.62 2.99 -14.41
CA SER A 100 -8.44 2.24 -13.96
C SER A 100 -7.41 2.19 -15.08
N THR A 101 -6.12 2.32 -14.77
CA THR A 101 -5.05 2.20 -15.78
C THR A 101 -4.57 0.76 -15.98
N GLU A 102 -5.09 -0.18 -15.19
CA GLU A 102 -4.80 -1.61 -15.33
C GLU A 102 -5.32 -2.14 -16.68
N GLY A 103 -4.43 -2.74 -17.48
CA GLY A 103 -4.75 -3.25 -18.81
C GLY A 103 -4.95 -2.19 -19.89
N ILE A 104 -4.76 -0.90 -19.58
CA ILE A 104 -4.95 0.21 -20.53
C ILE A 104 -3.65 0.54 -21.24
N SER A 105 -3.73 0.79 -22.55
CA SER A 105 -2.59 1.19 -23.36
C SER A 105 -2.15 2.65 -23.10
N LEU A 106 -0.88 2.96 -23.37
CA LEU A 106 -0.36 4.34 -23.27
C LEU A 106 -1.16 5.34 -24.12
N LYS A 107 -1.61 4.91 -25.30
CA LYS A 107 -2.41 5.74 -26.21
C LYS A 107 -3.76 6.11 -25.59
N GLU A 108 -4.43 5.15 -24.96
CA GLU A 108 -5.71 5.37 -24.29
C GLU A 108 -5.56 6.20 -23.02
N ALA A 109 -4.53 5.96 -22.21
CA ALA A 109 -4.25 6.79 -21.04
C ALA A 109 -4.04 8.27 -21.40
N ARG A 110 -3.29 8.55 -22.48
CA ARG A 110 -3.12 9.92 -23.03
C ARG A 110 -4.44 10.50 -23.52
N LYS A 111 -5.31 9.68 -24.11
CA LYS A 111 -6.66 10.09 -24.51
C LYS A 111 -7.49 10.53 -23.31
N PHE A 112 -7.46 9.81 -22.18
CA PHE A 112 -8.19 10.24 -20.97
C PHE A 112 -7.69 11.57 -20.40
N LEU A 113 -6.37 11.81 -20.40
CA LEU A 113 -5.81 13.11 -20.02
C LEU A 113 -6.27 14.23 -20.97
N SER A 114 -6.33 13.96 -22.28
CA SER A 114 -6.73 14.94 -23.30
C SER A 114 -8.23 15.20 -23.33
N GLN A 115 -9.05 14.18 -23.02
CA GLN A 115 -10.52 14.30 -22.93
C GLN A 115 -10.97 15.12 -21.72
N SER A 116 -10.11 15.23 -20.70
CA SER A 116 -10.36 16.06 -19.53
C SER A 116 -10.28 17.53 -19.92
N LYS A 117 -11.43 18.21 -19.99
CA LYS A 117 -11.52 19.61 -20.44
C LYS A 117 -11.08 20.60 -19.37
N ASP A 118 -11.65 20.50 -18.17
CA ASP A 118 -11.44 21.50 -17.12
C ASP A 118 -10.66 20.92 -15.93
N LYS A 119 -10.83 19.62 -15.67
CA LYS A 119 -10.27 18.98 -14.47
C LYS A 119 -9.87 17.54 -14.78
N VAL A 120 -8.73 17.13 -14.25
CA VAL A 120 -8.30 15.73 -14.23
C VAL A 120 -8.03 15.31 -12.78
N GLN A 121 -8.52 14.13 -12.41
CA GLN A 121 -8.27 13.52 -11.11
C GLN A 121 -7.39 12.30 -11.31
N LEU A 122 -6.35 12.14 -10.52
CA LEU A 122 -5.39 11.06 -10.63
C LEU A 122 -5.30 10.33 -9.31
N LEU A 123 -5.29 9.00 -9.39
CA LEU A 123 -4.84 8.16 -8.29
C LEU A 123 -3.42 7.72 -8.62
N VAL A 124 -2.49 8.02 -7.73
CA VAL A 124 -1.06 7.85 -7.95
C VAL A 124 -0.47 6.97 -6.88
N TYR A 125 0.41 6.05 -7.27
CA TYR A 125 1.20 5.24 -6.36
C TYR A 125 2.66 5.68 -6.45
N ARG A 126 3.23 6.04 -5.30
CA ARG A 126 4.63 6.47 -5.17
C ARG A 126 5.36 5.55 -4.22
N ASN A 127 6.50 5.00 -4.63
CA ASN A 127 7.35 4.27 -3.70
C ASN A 127 8.14 5.26 -2.82
N VAL A 128 8.05 5.11 -1.50
CA VAL A 128 8.78 5.90 -0.48
C VAL A 128 10.16 5.27 -0.18
N GLU A 129 10.55 4.26 -0.96
CA GLU A 129 11.81 3.55 -0.78
C GLU A 129 13.00 4.43 -1.21
N GLN A 130 13.62 5.01 -0.18
CA GLN A 130 14.96 5.56 -0.09
C GLN A 130 15.39 6.56 -1.18
N LYS A 131 15.55 7.81 -0.75
CA LYS A 131 16.48 8.77 -1.38
C LYS A 131 17.83 8.08 -1.58
N SER A 132 18.05 7.48 -2.75
CA SER A 132 19.37 7.49 -3.37
C SER A 132 19.56 8.96 -3.75
N GLY A 133 20.23 9.76 -2.91
CA GLY A 133 21.67 9.61 -2.78
C GLY A 133 22.26 9.91 -4.15
N SER A 134 22.01 11.11 -4.67
CA SER A 134 22.81 11.63 -5.77
C SER A 134 24.24 11.72 -5.26
N ASP A 135 25.05 10.72 -5.60
CA ASP A 135 26.51 10.85 -5.66
C ASP A 135 26.83 11.97 -6.65
N ASP A 136 26.76 13.22 -6.17
CA ASP A 136 27.38 14.35 -6.82
C ASP A 136 28.89 14.23 -6.57
N ARG A 137 29.59 13.54 -7.47
CA ARG A 137 31.04 13.66 -7.59
C ARG A 137 31.34 15.02 -8.24
N GLY A 138 31.22 16.07 -7.44
CA GLY A 138 31.90 17.33 -7.69
C GLY A 138 33.36 17.19 -7.26
N GLU A 139 34.27 17.14 -8.23
CA GLU A 139 35.67 17.49 -8.04
C GLU A 139 35.73 19.02 -7.84
N ASP A 140 36.09 19.47 -6.64
CA ASP A 140 36.44 20.88 -6.37
C ASP A 140 37.74 20.90 -5.55
N ASP A 141 38.86 20.99 -6.26
CA ASP A 141 40.15 21.42 -5.74
C ASP A 141 40.12 22.95 -5.60
N GLY A 142 40.13 23.47 -4.36
CA GLY A 142 40.11 24.93 -4.17
C GLY A 142 40.27 25.41 -2.74
N ASP A 143 41.52 25.65 -2.33
CA ASP A 143 41.97 26.34 -1.12
C ASP A 143 41.19 27.60 -0.74
N GLY A 144 40.92 27.76 0.56
CA GLY A 144 40.27 28.97 1.09
C GLY A 144 40.27 29.09 2.61
N LEU A 145 41.45 29.13 3.24
CA LEU A 145 41.57 29.58 4.64
C LEU A 145 41.08 31.02 4.82
N LYS A 146 40.05 31.23 5.64
CA LYS A 146 39.89 32.43 6.49
C LYS A 146 39.25 32.08 7.84
N SER A 147 40.09 32.10 8.88
CA SER A 147 39.77 32.29 10.31
C SER A 147 38.97 33.61 10.51
N CYS A 148 38.12 33.84 11.50
CA CYS A 148 38.33 33.67 12.94
C CYS A 148 37.06 34.00 13.77
N ALA A 149 36.99 33.40 14.97
CA ALA A 149 36.37 33.87 16.24
C ALA A 149 34.84 34.08 16.28
N GLN A 150 34.09 33.81 17.35
CA GLN A 150 34.25 33.25 18.71
C GLN A 150 32.80 33.13 19.22
N ALA A 151 32.42 32.03 19.89
CA ALA A 151 31.49 32.08 21.02
C ALA A 151 31.35 30.67 21.63
N THR A 152 31.75 30.60 22.89
CA THR A 152 31.53 29.47 23.80
C THR A 152 30.04 29.27 24.06
N SER A 153 29.56 28.02 24.15
CA SER A 153 28.85 27.48 25.33
C SER A 153 27.93 26.30 24.98
N ASN A 154 28.23 25.16 25.61
CA ASN A 154 27.32 24.28 26.35
C ASN A 154 26.22 23.46 25.65
N LEU A 155 26.31 22.17 25.96
CA LEU A 155 25.31 21.11 25.96
C LEU A 155 23.96 21.56 26.52
N GLY A 156 22.87 21.15 25.87
CA GLY A 156 21.51 21.33 26.36
C GLY A 156 20.58 20.22 25.91
N ASN A 157 20.30 19.28 26.82
CA ASN A 157 19.17 18.36 26.74
C ASN A 157 17.84 19.13 26.73
N PRO A 158 16.75 18.56 26.16
CA PRO A 158 15.42 19.12 26.30
C PRO A 158 14.88 18.98 27.75
N PRO A 159 14.08 19.95 28.23
CA PRO A 159 13.68 20.04 29.63
C PRO A 159 12.59 19.03 29.99
N THR A 160 12.76 18.37 31.13
CA THR A 160 11.69 17.68 31.87
C THR A 160 11.46 18.47 33.16
N GLU A 161 10.32 19.14 33.25
CA GLU A 161 9.79 19.87 34.42
C GLU A 161 8.26 19.80 34.23
N ALA A 162 7.40 19.59 35.19
CA ALA A 162 7.45 19.37 36.64
C ALA A 162 5.96 19.11 37.03
N LEU A 163 5.48 18.82 38.23
CA LEU A 163 6.00 18.85 39.58
C LEU A 163 4.93 18.16 40.47
N TYR A 164 5.39 17.46 41.50
CA TYR A 164 4.82 17.33 42.87
C TYR A 164 3.40 16.75 43.08
N GLN A 165 3.29 15.56 43.69
CA GLN A 165 3.47 15.21 45.13
C GLN A 165 2.26 15.50 46.02
N SER A 166 1.61 14.42 46.45
CA SER A 166 1.23 14.11 47.85
C SER A 166 0.63 12.70 47.78
N GLY A 167 1.17 11.68 48.45
CA GLY A 167 1.19 11.51 49.90
C GLY A 167 0.03 10.57 50.26
N GLY A 168 0.31 9.39 50.83
CA GLY A 168 -0.75 8.55 51.41
C GLY A 168 -0.48 7.05 51.32
N THR A 169 -0.38 6.44 52.49
CA THR A 169 -0.02 5.04 52.78
C THR A 169 -1.21 4.07 52.66
N SER A 170 -0.88 2.79 52.46
CA SER A 170 -1.55 1.57 52.98
C SER A 170 -3.06 1.35 52.77
N HIS A 171 -3.44 0.24 52.10
CA HIS A 171 -4.26 -0.87 52.63
C HIS A 171 -4.91 -1.69 51.50
N LEU A 172 -4.78 -3.02 51.57
CA LEU A 172 -5.79 -3.98 51.05
C LEU A 172 -6.91 -4.08 52.09
N PRO A 173 -8.20 -4.33 51.73
CA PRO A 173 -8.65 -5.70 51.43
C PRO A 173 -9.89 -5.86 50.49
N ASN A 174 -10.30 -7.13 50.39
CA ASN A 174 -11.33 -7.82 49.60
C ASN A 174 -12.79 -7.32 49.63
N GLY A 175 -13.57 -7.84 48.65
CA GLY A 175 -15.03 -8.09 48.68
C GLY A 175 -15.88 -6.93 48.14
N ASP A 176 -17.08 -7.08 47.60
CA ASP A 176 -17.98 -8.21 47.30
C ASP A 176 -19.17 -7.57 46.54
N GLY A 177 -19.81 -8.31 45.63
CA GLY A 177 -21.22 -8.11 45.25
C GLY A 177 -21.59 -7.07 44.16
N GLY A 178 -22.48 -7.47 43.26
CA GLY A 178 -23.41 -6.54 42.60
C GLY A 178 -23.73 -6.79 41.13
N GLU A 179 -24.81 -7.53 40.89
CA GLU A 179 -25.39 -7.87 39.59
C GLU A 179 -25.71 -6.67 38.68
N GLY A 180 -25.55 -6.87 37.36
CA GLY A 180 -25.95 -5.92 36.33
C GLY A 180 -26.13 -6.59 34.97
N ARG A 181 -27.21 -7.38 34.82
CA ARG A 181 -27.75 -7.82 33.52
C ARG A 181 -27.93 -6.61 32.59
N LYS A 182 -27.53 -6.74 31.32
CA LYS A 182 -28.40 -6.53 30.14
C LYS A 182 -27.66 -6.81 28.81
N HIS A 183 -28.48 -7.24 27.84
CA HIS A 183 -28.37 -7.29 26.37
C HIS A 183 -27.16 -7.93 25.64
N ASN A 184 -27.38 -9.17 25.22
CA ASN A 184 -26.76 -9.80 24.04
C ASN A 184 -27.11 -9.02 22.76
N GLY A 185 -26.12 -8.36 22.14
CA GLY A 185 -26.15 -7.95 20.75
C GLY A 185 -25.42 -8.99 19.90
N GLY A 186 -26.12 -10.07 19.53
CA GLY A 186 -25.59 -11.07 18.61
C GLY A 186 -25.40 -10.46 17.22
N LEU A 187 -24.17 -10.54 16.70
CA LEU A 187 -23.86 -10.26 15.30
C LEU A 187 -24.42 -11.42 14.46
N SER A 188 -25.56 -11.19 13.81
CA SER A 188 -26.14 -12.13 12.85
C SER A 188 -25.25 -12.23 11.60
N LEU A 189 -24.83 -13.43 11.26
CA LEU A 189 -24.22 -13.77 9.96
C LEU A 189 -25.21 -13.50 8.82
N PRO A 190 -24.76 -13.05 7.63
CA PRO A 190 -25.65 -12.92 6.48
C PRO A 190 -26.11 -14.30 6.01
N THR A 191 -27.43 -14.52 6.04
CA THR A 191 -28.08 -15.72 5.52
C THR A 191 -27.85 -15.82 4.00
N VAL A 192 -27.32 -16.95 3.54
CA VAL A 192 -27.28 -17.29 2.11
C VAL A 192 -28.70 -17.26 1.51
N PRO A 193 -28.95 -16.54 0.40
CA PRO A 193 -30.25 -16.50 -0.22
C PRO A 193 -30.69 -17.90 -0.67
N ASN A 194 -31.96 -18.21 -0.50
CA ASN A 194 -32.50 -19.52 -0.88
C ASN A 194 -32.64 -19.61 -2.41
N ASP A 195 -32.59 -20.80 -3.00
CA ASP A 195 -32.58 -21.02 -4.47
C ASP A 195 -33.79 -20.42 -5.20
N ASN A 196 -34.88 -20.13 -4.48
CA ASN A 196 -36.05 -19.45 -5.04
C ASN A 196 -35.86 -17.94 -5.23
N ASP A 197 -35.01 -17.29 -4.43
CA ASP A 197 -34.77 -15.84 -4.51
C ASP A 197 -33.90 -15.48 -5.72
N ILE A 198 -32.98 -16.37 -6.11
CA ILE A 198 -32.10 -16.20 -7.28
C ILE A 198 -32.90 -16.21 -8.59
N LYS A 199 -33.96 -17.04 -8.66
CA LYS A 199 -34.80 -17.20 -9.86
C LYS A 199 -35.64 -15.96 -10.18
N GLN A 200 -35.98 -15.15 -9.18
CA GLN A 200 -36.79 -13.94 -9.35
C GLN A 200 -35.95 -12.74 -9.82
N HIS A 201 -34.66 -12.69 -9.48
CA HIS A 201 -33.84 -11.50 -9.73
C HIS A 201 -32.83 -11.62 -10.89
N TYR A 202 -32.51 -12.84 -11.36
CA TYR A 202 -31.57 -13.05 -12.47
C TYR A 202 -32.01 -14.14 -13.46
N PRO A 203 -33.02 -13.88 -14.33
CA PRO A 203 -33.46 -14.85 -15.33
C PRO A 203 -32.43 -15.09 -16.45
N SER A 204 -31.39 -14.26 -16.56
CA SER A 204 -30.41 -14.27 -17.67
C SER A 204 -29.28 -15.30 -17.52
N LEU A 205 -29.11 -15.90 -16.34
CA LEU A 205 -27.98 -16.80 -16.03
C LEU A 205 -28.23 -18.27 -16.40
N MET A 206 -29.43 -18.61 -16.89
CA MET A 206 -29.78 -19.96 -17.32
C MET A 206 -30.11 -19.98 -18.81
N ASN A 207 -29.08 -19.88 -19.65
CA ASN A 207 -29.25 -20.17 -21.08
C ASN A 207 -28.17 -21.14 -21.56
N PRO A 208 -28.42 -22.46 -21.57
CA PRO A 208 -27.48 -23.46 -22.09
C PRO A 208 -27.61 -23.59 -23.62
N ARG A 209 -27.47 -22.47 -24.34
CA ARG A 209 -27.53 -22.44 -25.81
C ARG A 209 -26.43 -21.58 -26.41
N HIS A 210 -25.19 -22.03 -26.27
CA HIS A 210 -24.18 -21.85 -27.31
C HIS A 210 -23.41 -23.16 -27.47
N ARG A 211 -24.04 -24.10 -28.17
CA ARG A 211 -23.36 -25.23 -28.79
C ARG A 211 -22.47 -24.64 -29.89
N LEU A 212 -21.16 -24.69 -29.69
CA LEU A 212 -20.16 -24.38 -30.72
C LEU A 212 -20.44 -25.26 -31.94
N THR A 213 -20.87 -24.64 -33.04
CA THR A 213 -20.85 -25.29 -34.36
C THR A 213 -19.41 -25.31 -34.87
N PRO A 214 -18.91 -26.44 -35.40
CA PRO A 214 -17.60 -26.45 -36.05
C PRO A 214 -17.63 -25.60 -37.33
N PRO A 215 -16.51 -25.00 -37.74
CA PRO A 215 -16.43 -24.30 -39.01
C PRO A 215 -16.41 -25.30 -40.17
N ASP A 216 -17.35 -25.14 -41.11
CA ASP A 216 -17.29 -25.76 -42.43
C ASP A 216 -16.06 -25.24 -43.21
N GLY A 217 -15.42 -26.13 -43.97
CA GLY A 217 -14.11 -25.97 -44.64
C GLY A 217 -14.07 -24.95 -45.81
N PRO A 218 -13.26 -25.17 -46.87
CA PRO A 218 -12.65 -26.41 -47.36
C PRO A 218 -11.20 -26.65 -46.93
#